data_AF-A0A530R1T2-F1
#
_entry.id   AF-A0A530R1T2-F1
#
_cell.length_a   1.000
_cell.length_b   1.000
_cell.length_c   1.000
_cell.angle_alpha   90.00
_cell.angle_beta   90.00
_cell.angle_gamma   90.00
#
_symmetry.space_group_name_H-M   'P 1'
#
loop_
_entity.id
_entity.type
_entity.pdbx_description
1 polymer ?
#
loop_
_entity_poly.entity_id
_entity_poly.type
_entity_poly.pdbx_seq_one_letter_code
_entity_poly.pdbx_strand_id
1 'polypeptide(L)'
;MPESRSIPPRVWLLAALALAVAVVVIIGPALFDRFTLNVLTRSMIYAMLAVTVDILWGYTGILTFGQAAFFGTGAYASAMVLSHLGATPALLALALALAIIVPVLLGAFVG
;
A
#
# COMPACT_ATOMS: atom_id res chain seq x y z
N MET A 1 -41.59 -1.47 -9.30
CA MET A 1 -41.32 -1.73 -7.88
C MET A 1 -39.87 -2.19 -7.78
N PRO A 2 -38.91 -1.38 -7.29
CA PRO A 2 -37.54 -1.84 -7.16
C PRO A 2 -37.43 -2.79 -5.96
N GLU A 3 -37.01 -4.03 -6.24
CA GLU A 3 -36.76 -5.05 -5.23
C GLU A 3 -35.63 -4.58 -4.30
N SER A 4 -35.95 -4.45 -3.01
CA SER A 4 -34.98 -4.21 -1.95
C SER A 4 -34.05 -5.41 -1.84
N ARG A 5 -32.90 -5.36 -2.52
CA ARG A 5 -31.81 -6.32 -2.35
C ARG A 5 -31.27 -6.16 -0.93
N SER A 6 -31.68 -7.06 -0.04
CA SER A 6 -31.17 -7.14 1.33
C SER A 6 -29.67 -7.50 1.28
N ILE A 7 -28.83 -6.51 1.49
CA ILE A 7 -27.38 -6.68 1.52
C ILE A 7 -27.04 -7.64 2.68
N PRO A 8 -26.27 -8.71 2.46
CA PRO A 8 -25.99 -9.69 3.49
C PRO A 8 -25.21 -9.06 4.67
N PRO A 9 -25.43 -9.49 5.92
CA PRO A 9 -24.88 -8.85 7.13
C PRO A 9 -23.34 -8.76 7.14
N ARG A 10 -22.66 -9.70 6.48
CA ARG A 10 -21.19 -9.65 6.27
C ARG A 10 -20.72 -8.40 5.52
N VAL A 11 -21.48 -7.90 4.56
CA VAL A 11 -21.10 -6.71 3.79
C VAL A 11 -21.20 -5.46 4.66
N TRP A 12 -22.19 -5.39 5.55
CA TRP A 12 -22.28 -4.32 6.55
C TRP A 12 -21.10 -4.35 7.52
N LEU A 13 -20.67 -5.53 7.97
CA LEU A 13 -19.47 -5.68 8.80
C LEU A 13 -18.20 -5.21 8.06
N LEU A 14 -18.02 -5.64 6.80
CA LEU A 14 -16.87 -5.22 5.98
C LEU A 14 -16.89 -3.72 5.70
N ALA A 15 -18.05 -3.15 5.40
CA ALA A 15 -18.20 -1.72 5.18
C ALA A 15 -17.92 -0.90 6.45
N ALA A 16 -18.39 -1.36 7.62
CA ALA A 16 -18.09 -0.75 8.90
C ALA A 16 -16.60 -0.80 9.24
N LEU A 17 -15.94 -1.94 8.96
CA LEU A 17 -14.50 -2.09 9.14
C LEU A 17 -13.72 -1.15 8.21
N ALA A 18 -14.08 -1.11 6.92
CA ALA A 18 -13.47 -0.21 5.94
C ALA A 18 -13.63 1.26 6.34
N LEU A 19 -14.81 1.64 6.84
CA LEU A 19 -15.07 2.98 7.36
C LEU A 19 -14.20 3.29 8.58
N ALA A 20 -14.10 2.36 9.54
CA ALA A 20 -13.26 2.52 10.72
C ALA A 20 -11.79 2.74 10.34
N VAL A 21 -11.26 1.95 9.40
CA VAL A 21 -9.90 2.13 8.88
C VAL A 21 -9.73 3.49 8.20
N ALA A 22 -10.68 3.91 7.37
CA ALA A 22 -10.63 5.23 6.70
C ALA A 22 -10.61 6.38 7.72
N VAL A 23 -11.42 6.29 8.78
CA VAL A 23 -11.43 7.27 9.88
C VAL A 23 -10.07 7.31 10.58
N VAL A 24 -9.48 6.15 10.89
CA VAL A 24 -8.14 6.07 11.50
C VAL A 24 -7.07 6.67 10.59
N VAL A 25 -7.12 6.46 9.28
CA VAL A 25 -6.13 7.03 8.34
C VAL A 25 -6.26 8.55 8.24
N ILE A 26 -7.49 9.09 8.23
CA ILE A 26 -7.73 10.53 8.10
C ILE A 26 -7.41 11.27 9.40
N ILE A 27 -7.84 10.74 10.55
CA ILE A 27 -7.73 11.42 11.86
C ILE A 27 -6.46 11.02 12.60
N GLY A 28 -5.90 9.85 12.30
CA GLY A 28 -4.70 9.30 12.93
C GLY A 28 -3.51 10.26 13.03
N PRO A 29 -3.16 11.04 11.98
CA PRO A 29 -2.08 12.03 12.05
C PRO A 29 -2.25 13.10 13.13
N ALA A 30 -3.49 13.38 13.54
CA ALA A 30 -3.80 14.34 14.61
C ALA A 30 -3.86 13.69 16.00
N LEU A 31 -4.07 12.38 16.08
CA LEU A 31 -4.24 11.63 17.33
C LEU A 31 -2.97 10.91 17.80
N PHE A 32 -2.15 10.43 16.87
CA PHE A 32 -1.01 9.58 17.17
C PHE A 32 0.32 10.33 17.13
N ASP A 33 1.28 9.83 17.91
CA ASP A 33 2.66 10.31 17.87
C ASP A 33 3.40 9.81 16.61
N ARG A 34 4.54 10.45 16.31
CA ARG A 34 5.31 10.16 15.10
C ARG A 34 5.83 8.72 15.03
N PHE A 35 6.16 8.11 16.17
CA PHE A 35 6.67 6.74 16.16
C PHE A 35 5.54 5.77 15.80
N THR A 36 4.37 5.90 16.45
CA THR A 36 3.19 5.09 16.12
C THR A 36 2.77 5.26 14.66
N LEU A 37 2.76 6.48 14.13
CA LEU A 37 2.45 6.73 12.71
C LEU A 37 3.45 6.06 11.76
N ASN A 38 4.74 6.10 12.08
CA ASN A 38 5.77 5.48 11.25
C ASN A 38 5.66 3.94 11.27
N VAL A 39 5.42 3.35 12.44
CA VAL A 39 5.17 1.91 12.57
C VAL A 39 3.92 1.51 11.80
N LEU A 40 2.80 2.22 12.00
CA LEU A 40 1.55 1.93 11.32
C LEU A 40 1.69 2.01 9.79
N THR A 41 2.35 3.05 9.29
CA THR A 41 2.60 3.23 7.85
C THR A 41 3.43 2.07 7.29
N ARG A 42 4.51 1.68 7.97
CA ARG A 42 5.35 0.54 7.55
C ARG A 42 4.59 -0.79 7.61
N SER A 43 3.81 -1.01 8.66
CA SER A 43 2.97 -2.20 8.80
C SER A 43 1.93 -2.28 7.69
N MET A 44 1.27 -1.18 7.31
CA MET A 44 0.32 -1.15 6.20
C MET A 44 0.99 -1.47 4.86
N ILE A 45 2.18 -0.91 4.63
CA ILE A 45 3.00 -1.19 3.46
C ILE A 45 3.34 -2.69 3.36
N TYR A 46 3.80 -3.31 4.46
CA TYR A 46 4.08 -4.75 4.49
C TYR A 46 2.80 -5.61 4.42
N ALA A 47 1.68 -5.14 4.95
CA ALA A 47 0.39 -5.82 4.83
C ALA A 47 -0.08 -5.86 3.37
N MET A 48 0.06 -4.77 2.62
CA MET A 48 -0.24 -4.75 1.18
C MET A 48 0.63 -5.75 0.41
N LEU A 49 1.93 -5.84 0.77
CA LEU A 49 2.84 -6.83 0.21
C LEU A 49 2.37 -8.26 0.51
N ALA A 50 2.06 -8.57 1.77
CA ALA A 50 1.60 -9.88 2.20
C ALA A 50 0.28 -10.29 1.51
N VAL A 51 -0.68 -9.37 1.43
CA VAL A 51 -1.96 -9.60 0.73
C VAL A 51 -1.76 -9.84 -0.76
N THR A 52 -0.83 -9.13 -1.40
CA THR A 52 -0.53 -9.36 -2.82
C THR A 52 -0.02 -10.79 -3.05
N VAL A 53 0.90 -11.26 -2.21
CA VAL A 53 1.41 -12.64 -2.26
C VAL A 53 0.32 -13.66 -1.96
N ASP A 54 -0.51 -13.42 -0.94
CA ASP A 54 -1.64 -14.29 -0.58
C ASP A 54 -2.65 -14.40 -1.73
N ILE A 55 -2.94 -13.29 -2.43
CA ILE A 55 -3.85 -13.31 -3.57
C ILE A 55 -3.26 -14.15 -4.72
N LEU A 56 -2.00 -13.92 -5.07
CA LEU A 56 -1.33 -14.63 -6.16
C LEU A 56 -1.17 -16.12 -5.83
N TRP A 57 -0.53 -16.44 -4.71
CA TRP A 57 -0.27 -17.82 -4.32
C TRP A 57 -1.54 -18.56 -3.92
N GLY A 58 -2.38 -17.93 -3.09
CA GLY A 58 -3.57 -18.54 -2.52
C GLY A 58 -4.71 -18.75 -3.51
N TYR A 59 -4.94 -17.82 -4.45
CA TYR A 59 -6.03 -17.97 -5.43
C TYR A 59 -5.57 -18.50 -6.78
N THR A 60 -4.35 -18.16 -7.23
CA THR A 60 -3.88 -18.58 -8.56
C THR A 60 -2.92 -19.78 -8.51
N GLY A 61 -2.34 -20.09 -7.34
CA GLY A 61 -1.36 -21.16 -7.18
C GLY A 61 0.05 -20.83 -7.71
N ILE A 62 0.30 -19.59 -8.14
CA ILE A 62 1.57 -19.17 -8.74
C ILE A 62 2.44 -18.47 -7.68
N LEU A 63 3.66 -18.97 -7.43
CA LEU A 63 4.64 -18.24 -6.63
C LEU A 63 5.36 -17.27 -7.54
N THR A 64 5.27 -15.98 -7.24
CA THR A 64 6.13 -14.99 -7.88
C THR A 64 7.15 -14.45 -6.90
N PHE A 65 8.42 -14.75 -7.16
CA PHE A 65 9.54 -14.16 -6.43
C PHE A 65 9.88 -12.74 -6.93
N GLY A 66 9.44 -12.38 -8.14
CA GLY A 66 9.73 -11.07 -8.74
C GLY A 66 9.02 -9.91 -8.04
N GLN A 67 7.85 -10.17 -7.45
CA GLN A 67 7.03 -9.16 -6.78
C GLN A 67 7.79 -8.46 -5.63
N ALA A 68 8.61 -9.20 -4.88
CA ALA A 68 9.48 -8.64 -3.85
C ALA A 68 10.58 -7.73 -4.41
N ALA A 69 11.14 -8.06 -5.59
CA ALA A 69 12.17 -7.25 -6.25
C ALA A 69 11.60 -5.92 -6.77
N PHE A 70 10.42 -5.94 -7.39
CA PHE A 70 9.74 -4.72 -7.85
C PHE A 70 9.31 -3.83 -6.69
N PHE A 71 8.73 -4.41 -5.64
CA PHE A 71 8.37 -3.68 -4.44
C PHE A 71 9.61 -3.07 -3.76
N GLY A 72 10.69 -3.86 -3.62
CA GLY A 72 11.92 -3.44 -2.97
C GLY A 72 12.62 -2.29 -3.70
N THR A 73 12.69 -2.34 -5.04
CA THR A 73 13.32 -1.28 -5.83
C THR A 73 12.54 0.04 -5.79
N GLY A 74 11.21 -0.01 -5.83
CA GLY A 74 10.36 1.17 -5.65
C GLY A 74 10.51 1.80 -4.25
N ALA A 75 10.46 0.96 -3.21
CA ALA A 75 10.65 1.39 -1.83
C ALA A 75 12.04 2.00 -1.59
N TYR A 76 13.08 1.41 -2.17
CA TYR A 76 14.45 1.93 -2.10
C TYR A 76 14.58 3.29 -2.77
N ALA A 77 13.98 3.47 -3.95
CA ALA A 77 13.97 4.75 -4.66
C ALA A 77 13.28 5.85 -3.81
N SER A 78 12.12 5.55 -3.21
CA SER A 78 11.48 6.49 -2.28
C SER A 78 12.33 6.79 -1.05
N ALA A 79 12.94 5.77 -0.45
CA ALA A 79 13.78 5.93 0.73
C ALA A 79 15.01 6.82 0.44
N MET A 80 15.63 6.67 -0.73
CA MET A 80 16.74 7.51 -1.18
C MET A 80 16.36 8.99 -1.22
N VAL A 81 15.23 9.32 -1.84
CA VAL A 81 14.74 10.70 -1.92
C VAL A 81 14.44 11.26 -0.54
N LEU A 82 13.65 10.55 0.27
CA LEU A 82 13.24 11.05 1.58
C LEU A 82 14.41 11.17 2.57
N SER A 83 15.40 10.29 2.50
CA SER A 83 16.52 10.27 3.46
C SER A 83 17.61 11.29 3.11
N HIS A 84 17.83 11.57 1.81
CA HIS A 84 18.93 12.44 1.38
C HIS A 84 18.48 13.83 0.94
N LEU A 85 17.30 13.95 0.32
CA LEU A 85 16.80 15.23 -0.21
C LEU A 85 15.75 15.86 0.72
N GLY A 86 15.08 15.05 1.54
CA GLY A 86 14.06 15.48 2.50
C GLY A 86 12.62 15.26 2.02
N ALA A 87 11.67 15.87 2.72
CA ALA A 87 10.23 15.56 2.60
C ALA A 87 9.38 16.79 2.25
N THR A 88 9.78 17.57 1.24
CA THR A 88 8.92 18.63 0.68
C THR A 88 7.88 18.03 -0.27
N PRO A 89 6.71 18.68 -0.51
CA PRO A 89 5.68 18.16 -1.39
C PRO A 89 6.18 17.78 -2.81
N ALA A 90 7.09 18.60 -3.36
CA ALA A 90 7.72 18.31 -4.66
C ALA A 90 8.60 17.05 -4.61
N LEU A 91 9.36 16.85 -3.53
CA LEU A 91 10.19 15.66 -3.34
C LEU A 91 9.36 14.41 -3.07
N LEU A 92 8.21 14.54 -2.40
CA LEU A 92 7.26 13.43 -2.25
C LEU A 92 6.67 13.02 -3.60
N ALA A 93 6.31 13.97 -4.46
CA ALA A 93 5.85 13.68 -5.82
C ALA A 93 6.95 13.01 -6.65
N LEU A 94 8.20 13.46 -6.53
CA LEU A 94 9.36 12.84 -7.16
C LEU A 94 9.59 11.41 -6.63
N ALA A 95 9.54 11.22 -5.32
CA ALA A 95 9.69 9.91 -4.69
C ALA A 95 8.61 8.92 -5.16
N LEU A 96 7.38 9.38 -5.32
CA LEU A 96 6.27 8.59 -5.88
C LEU A 96 6.52 8.26 -7.36
N ALA A 97 6.91 9.24 -8.17
CA ALA A 97 7.21 9.03 -9.59
C ALA A 97 8.34 8.00 -9.75
N LEU A 98 9.43 8.12 -8.99
CA LEU A 98 10.54 7.17 -9.02
C LEU A 98 10.14 5.79 -8.49
N ALA A 99 9.26 5.72 -7.48
CA ALA A 99 8.75 4.45 -6.97
C ALA A 99 7.96 3.64 -8.03
N ILE A 100 7.45 4.30 -9.07
CA ILE A 100 6.74 3.67 -10.18
C ILE A 100 7.71 3.43 -11.34
N ILE A 101 8.46 4.45 -11.75
CA ILE A 101 9.35 4.40 -12.91
C ILE A 101 10.44 3.35 -12.73
N VAL A 102 11.08 3.29 -11.55
CA VAL A 102 12.21 2.37 -11.33
C VAL A 102 11.79 0.90 -11.43
N PRO A 103 10.72 0.43 -10.77
CA PRO A 103 10.24 -0.94 -10.96
C PRO A 103 9.75 -1.22 -12.38
N VAL A 104 9.13 -0.26 -13.06
CA VAL A 104 8.68 -0.41 -14.46
C VAL A 104 9.87 -0.63 -15.39
N LEU A 105 10.93 0.16 -15.25
CA LEU A 105 12.16 -0.01 -16.03
C LEU A 105 12.83 -1.35 -15.73
N LEU A 106 12.86 -1.76 -14.46
CA LEU A 106 13.35 -3.09 -14.08
C LEU A 106 12.52 -4.19 -14.74
N GLY A 107 11.19 -4.06 -14.76
CA GLY A 107 10.30 -5.01 -15.42
C GLY A 107 10.58 -5.10 -16.91
N ALA A 108 10.69 -3.96 -17.60
CA ALA A 108 11.02 -3.90 -19.02
C ALA A 108 12.39 -4.52 -19.36
N PHE A 109 13.35 -4.48 -18.42
CA PHE A 109 14.64 -5.12 -18.59
C PHE A 109 14.59 -6.65 -18.41
N VAL A 110 13.75 -7.13 -17.50
CA VAL A 110 13.64 -8.56 -17.19
C VAL A 110 12.72 -9.30 -18.18
N GLY A 111 11.76 -8.62 -18.80
CA GLY A 111 10.84 -9.17 -19.81
C GLY A 111 9.39 -9.07 -19.42
#